data_AF-A0A7V6TN89-F1
#
_entry.id   AF-A0A7V6TN89-F1
#
_cell.length_a   1.000
_cell.length_b   1.000
_cell.length_c   1.000
_cell.angle_alpha   90.00
_cell.angle_beta   90.00
_cell.angle_gamma   90.00
#
_symmetry.space_group_name_H-M   'P 1'
#
loop_
_entity.id
_entity.type
_entity.pdbx_description
1 polymer ?
#
loop_
_entity_poly.entity_id
_entity_poly.type
_entity_poly.pdbx_seq_one_letter_code
_entity_poly.pdbx_strand_id
1 'polypeptide(L)' 'MELNTKEIIKKKILDAQEMVRDYEMYSKKVQDAEVADLFKSFAEESGYQAKKLQELLKKLDNK' A
#
# COMPACT_ATOMS: atom_id res chain seq x y z
N MET A 1 8.29 -20.79 9.68
CA MET A 1 6.87 -21.09 9.44
C MET A 1 6.53 -20.61 8.05
N GLU A 2 5.86 -21.43 7.25
CA GLU A 2 5.31 -21.02 5.95
C GLU A 2 4.02 -20.23 6.20
N LEU A 3 3.90 -19.05 5.59
CA LEU A 3 2.72 -18.20 5.77
C LEU A 3 1.55 -18.76 4.97
N ASN A 4 0.36 -18.80 5.56
CA ASN A 4 -0.85 -19.12 4.80
C ASN A 4 -1.31 -17.94 3.94
N THR A 5 -2.23 -18.18 3.00
CA THR A 5 -2.72 -17.16 2.06
C THR A 5 -3.26 -15.90 2.76
N LYS A 6 -3.99 -16.05 3.87
CA LYS A 6 -4.55 -14.89 4.60
C LYS A 6 -3.45 -14.07 5.26
N GLU A 7 -2.42 -14.72 5.81
CA GLU A 7 -1.26 -14.06 6.41
C GLU A 7 -0.44 -13.31 5.35
N ILE A 8 -0.26 -13.90 4.17
CA ILE A 8 0.41 -13.23 3.03
C ILE A 8 -0.37 -11.97 2.63
N ILE A 9 -1.69 -12.05 2.51
CA ILE A 9 -2.53 -10.88 2.16
C ILE A 9 -2.45 -9.81 3.24
N LYS A 10 -2.55 -10.17 4.53
CA LYS A 10 -2.40 -9.23 5.64
C LYS A 10 -1.06 -8.52 5.62
N LYS A 11 0.03 -9.27 5.38
CA LYS A 11 1.36 -8.69 5.22
C LYS A 11 1.39 -7.69 4.06
N LYS A 12 0.85 -8.04 2.89
CA LYS A 12 0.84 -7.14 1.73
C LYS A 12 -0.04 -5.91 1.90
N ILE A 13 -1.10 -5.97 2.70
CA ILE A 13 -1.87 -4.78 3.11
C ILE A 13 -0.97 -3.83 3.91
N LEU A 14 -0.21 -4.35 4.88
CA LEU A 14 0.70 -3.55 5.70
C LEU A 14 1.82 -2.95 4.86
N ASP A 15 2.44 -3.75 3.99
CA ASP A 15 3.49 -3.29 3.06
C ASP A 15 2.96 -2.12 2.19
N ALA A 16 1.78 -2.27 1.59
CA ALA A 16 1.19 -1.23 0.75
C ALA A 16 0.86 0.04 1.56
N GLN A 17 0.37 -0.10 2.79
CA GLN A 17 0.13 1.04 3.69
C GLN A 17 1.42 1.74 4.12
N GLU A 18 2.52 1.01 4.29
CA GLU A 18 3.84 1.58 4.54
C GLU A 18 4.29 2.41 3.33
N MET A 19 4.14 1.89 2.11
CA MET A 19 4.44 2.64 0.89
C MET A 19 3.62 3.92 0.74
N VAL A 20 2.33 3.92 1.12
CA VAL A 20 1.54 5.16 1.18
C VAL A 20 2.23 6.20 2.07
N ARG A 21 2.58 5.81 3.30
CA ARG A 21 3.20 6.73 4.27
C ARG A 21 4.55 7.24 3.79
N ASP A 22 5.36 6.36 3.21
CA ASP A 22 6.70 6.71 2.72
C ASP A 22 6.61 7.68 1.54
N TYR A 23 5.82 7.35 0.52
CA TYR A 23 5.64 8.22 -0.64
C TYR A 23 5.02 9.58 -0.24
N GLU A 24 4.01 9.59 0.63
CA GLU A 24 3.46 10.85 1.16
C GLU A 24 4.50 11.66 1.92
N MET A 25 5.31 11.03 2.77
CA MET A 25 6.35 11.70 3.55
C MET A 25 7.43 12.27 2.62
N TYR A 26 7.91 11.49 1.66
CA TYR A 26 8.99 11.90 0.77
C TYR A 26 8.53 12.92 -0.26
N SER A 27 7.29 12.86 -0.74
CA SER A 27 6.73 13.89 -1.64
C SER A 27 6.77 15.31 -1.02
N LYS A 28 6.81 15.41 0.32
CA LYS A 28 6.92 16.68 1.07
C LYS A 28 8.37 17.08 1.39
N LYS A 29 9.33 16.17 1.21
CA LYS A 29 10.75 16.37 1.57
C LYS A 29 11.65 16.59 0.36
N VAL A 30 11.34 15.96 -0.77
CA VAL A 30 12.10 16.13 -2.01
C VAL A 30 11.88 17.54 -2.57
N GLN A 31 12.92 18.11 -3.15
CA GLN A 31 12.88 19.46 -3.74
C GLN A 31 12.49 19.44 -5.22
N ASP A 32 12.77 18.34 -5.91
CA ASP A 32 12.44 18.17 -7.31
C ASP A 32 10.92 17.98 -7.48
N ALA A 33 10.30 18.83 -8.31
CA ALA A 33 8.85 18.88 -8.46
C ALA A 33 8.30 17.66 -9.21
N GLU A 34 9.04 17.12 -10.18
CA GLU A 34 8.64 15.94 -10.94
C GLU A 34 8.67 14.70 -10.03
N VAL A 35 9.72 14.57 -9.22
CA VAL A 35 9.80 13.49 -8.22
C VAL A 35 8.70 13.61 -7.16
N ALA A 36 8.43 14.83 -6.68
CA ALA A 36 7.38 15.06 -5.69
C ALA A 36 6.00 14.65 -6.21
N ASP A 37 5.69 14.96 -7.46
CA ASP A 37 4.41 14.64 -8.09
C ASP A 37 4.25 13.14 -8.37
N LEU A 38 5.33 12.50 -8.85
CA LEU A 38 5.35 11.05 -9.03
C LEU A 38 5.14 10.31 -7.71
N PHE A 39 5.75 10.77 -6.62
CA PHE A 39 5.56 10.16 -5.30
C PHE A 39 4.11 10.31 -4.80
N LYS A 40 3.46 11.46 -5.04
CA LYS A 40 2.02 11.58 -4.72
C LYS A 40 1.18 10.56 -5.48
N SER A 41 1.45 10.39 -6.77
CA SER A 41 0.76 9.39 -7.61
C SER A 41 0.97 7.97 -7.07
N PHE A 42 2.20 7.62 -6.69
CA PHE A 42 2.49 6.29 -6.11
C PHE A 42 1.89 6.08 -4.71
N ALA A 43 1.73 7.14 -3.92
CA ALA A 43 0.98 7.04 -2.66
C ALA A 43 -0.48 6.65 -2.92
N GLU A 44 -1.13 7.27 -3.91
CA GLU A 44 -2.52 6.95 -4.28
C GLU A 44 -2.65 5.51 -4.82
N GLU A 45 -1.74 5.09 -5.71
CA GLU A 45 -1.71 3.73 -6.23
C GLU A 45 -1.50 2.69 -5.12
N SER A 46 -0.59 2.95 -4.18
CA SER A 46 -0.35 2.07 -3.02
C SER A 46 -1.59 1.99 -2.13
N GLY A 47 -2.30 3.11 -1.94
CA GLY A 47 -3.58 3.15 -1.22
C GLY A 47 -4.66 2.29 -1.90
N TYR A 48 -4.73 2.36 -3.23
CA TYR A 48 -5.63 1.52 -4.03
C TYR A 48 -5.29 0.03 -3.91
N GLN A 49 -4.01 -0.34 -3.95
CA GLN A 49 -3.56 -1.72 -3.72
C GLN A 49 -3.98 -2.22 -2.33
N ALA A 50 -3.73 -1.43 -1.28
CA ALA A 50 -4.12 -1.78 0.09
C ALA A 50 -5.64 -2.01 0.20
N LYS A 51 -6.45 -1.12 -0.40
CA LYS A 51 -7.92 -1.25 -0.42
C LYS A 51 -8.38 -2.54 -1.12
N LYS A 52 -7.85 -2.84 -2.31
CA LYS A 52 -8.19 -4.07 -3.04
C LYS A 52 -7.84 -5.33 -2.25
N LEU A 53 -6.69 -5.34 -1.59
CA LEU A 53 -6.26 -6.47 -0.76
C LEU A 53 -7.17 -6.62 0.48
N GLN A 54 -7.58 -5.52 1.11
CA GLN A 54 -8.56 -5.55 2.21
C GLN A 54 -9.92 -6.11 1.77
N GLU A 55 -10.42 -5.70 0.60
CA GLU A 55 -11.66 -6.23 0.03
C GLU A 55 -11.56 -7.72 -0.27
N LEU A 56 -10.42 -8.18 -0.80
CA LEU A 56 -10.18 -9.61 -1.03
C LEU A 56 -10.12 -10.39 0.29
N LEU A 57 -9.43 -9.88 1.30
CA LEU A 57 -9.35 -10.51 2.63
C LEU A 57 -10.75 -10.68 3.23
N LYS A 58 -11.59 -9.64 3.18
CA LYS A 58 -12.99 -9.71 3.63
C LYS A 58 -13.78 -10.81 2.91
N LYS A 59 -13.59 -10.97 1.60
CA LYS A 59 -14.23 -12.06 0.83
C LYS A 59 -13.75 -13.45 1.25
N LEU A 60 -12.50 -13.59 1.68
CA LEU A 60 -11.93 -14.84 2.18
C LEU A 60 -12.33 -15.16 3.63
N ASP A 61 -12.70 -14.15 4.41
CA ASP A 61 -13.20 -14.33 5.79
C ASP A 61 -14.70 -14.62 5.85
N ASN A 62 -15.46 -14.22 4.82
CA ASN A 62 -16.89 -14.52 4.67
C ASN A 62 -17.18 -15.84 3.92
N LYS A 63 -16.14 -16.61 3.58
CA LYS A 63 -16.23 -17.97 3.04
C LYS A 63 -15.89 -18.97 4.12
#